data_AF-A0AB39XP00-F1
#
_entry.id   AF-A0AB39XP00-F1
#
_cell.length_a   1.000
_cell.length_b   1.000
_cell.length_c   1.000
_cell.angle_alpha   90.00
_cell.angle_beta   90.00
_cell.angle_gamma   90.00
#
_symmetry.space_group_name_H-M   'P 1'
#
loop_
_entity.id
_entity.type
_entity.pdbx_description
1 polymer ?
#
loop_
_entity_poly.entity_id
_entity_poly.type
_entity_poly.pdbx_seq_one_letter_code
_entity_poly.pdbx_strand_id
1 'polypeptide(L)'
;MSDEAQWRDDIASLAFPVGGHGAFCAVHRGAFRTLIGAEPSPQDCLGYFRRYETAFREAARAKIARKGISQGTSLHLTSRDVARKLIEDHQIAHGEQS
;
A
#
# COMPACT_ATOMS: atom_id res chain seq x y z
N MET A 1 -12.48 -13.94 -6.21
CA MET A 1 -12.05 -12.56 -6.50
C MET A 1 -10.55 -12.53 -6.33
N SER A 2 -9.79 -12.31 -7.40
CA SER A 2 -8.33 -12.33 -7.35
C SER A 2 -7.83 -11.26 -6.38
N ASP A 3 -7.02 -11.65 -5.40
CA ASP A 3 -6.43 -10.73 -4.41
C ASP A 3 -5.22 -9.95 -4.98
N GLU A 4 -5.16 -9.85 -6.31
CA GLU A 4 -3.96 -9.48 -7.05
C GLU A 4 -3.86 -7.98 -7.22
N ALA A 5 -2.69 -7.44 -6.88
CA ALA A 5 -2.35 -6.06 -7.15
C ALA A 5 -2.04 -5.89 -8.64
N GLN A 6 -2.62 -4.84 -9.24
CA GLN A 6 -2.42 -4.51 -10.64
C GLN A 6 -2.01 -3.05 -10.81
N TRP A 7 -1.23 -2.78 -11.85
CA TRP A 7 -1.01 -1.42 -12.29
C TRP A 7 -2.20 -0.93 -13.12
N ARG A 8 -2.60 0.32 -12.92
CA ARG A 8 -3.67 1.00 -13.63
C ARG A 8 -3.13 2.26 -14.29
N ASP A 9 -2.97 2.20 -15.61
CA ASP A 9 -2.41 3.30 -16.41
C ASP A 9 -3.30 4.55 -16.45
N ASP A 10 -4.63 4.37 -16.41
CA ASP A 10 -5.61 5.46 -16.45
C ASP A 10 -5.47 6.45 -15.27
N ILE A 11 -4.94 5.96 -14.15
CA ILE A 11 -4.74 6.76 -12.93
C ILE A 11 -3.29 6.71 -12.42
N ALA A 12 -2.36 6.21 -13.24
CA ALA A 12 -0.94 6.03 -12.89
C ALA A 12 -0.73 5.48 -11.46
N SER A 13 -1.50 4.45 -11.10
CA SER A 13 -1.53 3.92 -9.73
C SER A 13 -1.52 2.40 -9.70
N LEU A 14 -0.90 1.84 -8.67
CA LEU A 14 -1.10 0.45 -8.31
C LEU A 14 -2.38 0.31 -7.50
N ALA A 15 -3.27 -0.61 -7.87
CA ALA A 15 -4.50 -0.91 -7.17
C ALA A 15 -4.52 -2.35 -6.66
N PHE A 16 -4.92 -2.56 -5.41
CA PHE A 16 -5.05 -3.88 -4.80
C PHE A 16 -6.34 -3.96 -3.97
N PRO A 17 -6.99 -5.13 -3.89
CA PRO A 17 -8.19 -5.29 -3.07
C PRO A 17 -7.84 -5.26 -1.57
N VAL A 18 -8.72 -4.66 -0.78
CA VAL A 18 -8.60 -4.70 0.69
C VAL A 18 -9.53 -5.78 1.23
N GLY A 19 -8.94 -6.87 1.73
CA GLY A 19 -9.68 -8.03 2.25
C GLY A 19 -10.70 -7.63 3.31
N GLY A 20 -11.97 -8.01 3.09
CA GLY A 20 -13.10 -7.72 3.97
C GLY A 20 -13.71 -6.31 3.83
N HIS A 21 -13.15 -5.43 2.99
CA HIS A 21 -13.67 -4.08 2.78
C HIS A 21 -14.57 -3.96 1.53
N GLY A 22 -14.42 -4.87 0.57
CA GLY A 22 -15.23 -4.90 -0.65
C GLY A 22 -14.87 -3.82 -1.68
N ALA A 23 -13.71 -3.16 -1.54
CA ALA A 23 -13.22 -2.15 -2.48
C ALA A 23 -11.69 -2.20 -2.63
N PHE A 24 -11.18 -1.40 -3.57
CA PHE A 24 -9.76 -1.30 -3.88
C PHE A 24 -9.09 -0.18 -3.11
N CYS A 25 -7.84 -0.42 -2.76
CA CYS A 25 -6.89 0.61 -2.35
C CYS A 25 -5.96 0.91 -3.52
N ALA A 26 -5.78 2.19 -3.84
CA ALA A 26 -4.85 2.63 -4.87
C ALA A 26 -3.67 3.44 -4.29
N VAL A 27 -2.51 3.31 -4.91
CA VAL A 27 -1.28 4.03 -4.56
C VAL A 27 -0.69 4.63 -5.82
N HIS A 28 -0.67 5.96 -5.88
CA HIS A 28 -0.19 6.69 -7.04
C HIS A 28 1.33 6.57 -7.21
N ARG A 29 1.83 6.64 -8.45
CA ARG A 29 3.27 6.63 -8.77
C ARG A 29 4.07 7.61 -7.93
N GLY A 30 3.52 8.80 -7.70
CA GLY A 30 4.16 9.84 -6.89
C GLY A 30 4.44 9.42 -5.45
N ALA A 31 3.61 8.55 -4.86
CA ALA A 31 3.87 8.00 -3.54
C ALA A 31 5.02 6.98 -3.58
N PHE A 32 5.05 6.10 -4.58
CA PHE A 32 6.17 5.18 -4.81
C PHE A 32 7.47 5.93 -5.06
N ARG A 33 7.46 7.00 -5.85
CA ARG A 33 8.63 7.85 -6.08
C ARG A 33 9.23 8.36 -4.77
N THR A 34 8.39 8.80 -3.83
CA THR A 34 8.87 9.22 -2.50
C THR A 34 9.47 8.06 -1.71
N LEU A 35 8.86 6.87 -1.77
CA LEU A 35 9.30 5.69 -1.00
C LEU A 35 10.59 5.06 -1.57
N ILE A 36 10.72 5.06 -2.90
CA ILE A 36 11.85 4.46 -3.64
C ILE A 36 13.01 5.47 -3.76
N GLY A 37 12.73 6.76 -3.82
CA GLY A 37 13.73 7.82 -4.00
C GLY A 37 14.13 8.10 -5.45
N ALA A 38 13.46 7.46 -6.43
CA ALA A 38 13.67 7.65 -7.86
C ALA A 38 12.33 7.53 -8.61
N GLU A 39 12.26 7.98 -9.86
CA GLU A 39 11.05 7.83 -10.70
C GLU A 39 10.85 6.36 -11.08
N PRO A 40 9.77 5.70 -10.61
CA PRO A 40 9.59 4.27 -10.81
C PRO A 40 8.75 3.95 -12.06
N SER A 41 9.10 2.88 -12.76
CA SER A 41 8.23 2.26 -13.76
C SER A 41 7.01 1.59 -13.08
N PRO A 42 5.94 1.26 -13.84
CA PRO A 42 4.87 0.39 -13.35
C PRO A 42 5.36 -0.92 -12.72
N GLN A 43 6.38 -1.54 -13.33
CA GLN A 43 6.99 -2.78 -12.85
C GLN A 43 7.73 -2.57 -11.53
N ASP A 44 8.42 -1.43 -11.36
CA ASP A 44 9.07 -1.09 -10.09
C ASP A 44 8.04 -0.90 -8.97
N CYS A 45 6.90 -0.27 -9.27
CA CYS A 45 5.80 -0.09 -8.31
C CYS A 45 5.22 -1.44 -7.87
N LEU A 46 4.98 -2.35 -8.83
CA LEU A 46 4.51 -3.72 -8.56
C LEU A 46 5.54 -4.53 -7.77
N GLY A 47 6.82 -4.46 -8.14
CA GLY A 47 7.90 -5.14 -7.43
C GLY A 47 8.06 -4.65 -5.99
N TYR A 48 7.99 -3.33 -5.79
CA TYR A 48 8.05 -2.73 -4.46
C TYR A 48 6.84 -3.12 -3.60
N PHE A 49 5.64 -3.15 -4.18
CA PHE A 49 4.45 -3.65 -3.49
C PHE A 49 4.63 -5.11 -3.06
N ARG A 50 5.04 -6.01 -3.97
CA ARG A 50 5.23 -7.44 -3.67
C ARG A 50 6.26 -7.65 -2.55
N ARG A 51 7.33 -6.85 -2.54
CA ARG A 51 8.36 -6.92 -1.51
C ARG A 51 7.86 -6.52 -0.12
N TYR A 52 6.94 -5.57 -0.04
CA TYR A 52 6.46 -5.00 1.22
C TYR A 52 4.93 -5.11 1.38
N GLU A 53 4.35 -6.17 0.83
CA GLU A 53 2.90 -6.30 0.65
C GLU A 53 2.11 -6.14 1.96
N THR A 54 2.62 -6.73 3.04
CA THR A 54 2.05 -6.61 4.39
C THR A 54 1.92 -5.15 4.82
N ALA A 55 2.98 -4.35 4.69
CA ALA A 55 2.97 -2.93 5.06
C ALA A 55 1.89 -2.14 4.30
N PHE A 56 1.69 -2.42 3.01
CA PHE A 56 0.65 -1.76 2.21
C PHE A 56 -0.76 -2.15 2.66
N ARG A 57 -0.99 -3.45 2.92
CA ARG A 57 -2.29 -3.95 3.38
C ARG A 57 -2.63 -3.42 4.77
N GLU A 58 -1.66 -3.41 5.68
CA GLU A 58 -1.83 -2.83 7.03
C GLU A 58 -2.01 -1.31 6.99
N ALA A 59 -1.34 -0.61 6.07
CA ALA A 59 -1.56 0.82 5.89
C ALA A 59 -2.99 1.12 5.42
N ALA A 60 -3.56 0.29 4.52
CA ALA A 60 -4.95 0.39 4.08
C ALA A 60 -5.92 0.17 5.26
N ARG A 61 -5.75 -0.92 6.02
CA ARG A 61 -6.57 -1.22 7.21
C ARG A 61 -6.50 -0.09 8.24
N ALA A 62 -5.30 0.38 8.56
CA ALA A 62 -5.09 1.47 9.50
C ALA A 62 -5.73 2.79 9.02
N LYS A 63 -5.72 3.06 7.71
CA LYS A 63 -6.37 4.25 7.14
C LYS A 63 -7.89 4.15 7.21
N ILE A 64 -8.46 2.98 6.90
CA ILE A 64 -9.91 2.72 7.04
C ILE A 64 -10.35 2.96 8.49
N ALA A 65 -9.67 2.33 9.45
CA ALA A 65 -9.99 2.48 10.87
C ALA A 65 -9.88 3.93 11.34
N ARG A 66 -8.80 4.63 10.97
CA ARG A 66 -8.56 6.02 11.38
C ARG A 66 -9.56 7.01 10.77
N LYS A 67 -10.07 6.75 9.57
CA LYS A 67 -10.93 7.68 8.82
C LYS A 67 -12.40 7.27 8.80
N GLY A 68 -12.76 6.12 9.37
CA GLY A 68 -14.13 5.61 9.35
C GLY A 68 -14.65 5.40 7.93
N ILE A 69 -13.81 4.87 7.02
CA ILE A 69 -14.19 4.68 5.62
C ILE A 69 -15.23 3.56 5.54
N SER A 70 -16.41 3.86 4.99
CA SER A 70 -17.50 2.88 4.81
C SER A 70 -17.09 1.72 3.91
N GLN A 71 -17.65 0.53 4.17
CA GLN A 71 -17.48 -0.63 3.29
C GLN A 71 -17.88 -0.31 1.85
N GLY A 72 -17.16 -0.91 0.89
CA GLY A 72 -17.35 -0.68 -0.54
C GLY A 72 -16.75 0.64 -1.05
N THR A 73 -16.22 1.50 -0.18
CA THR A 73 -15.59 2.75 -0.60
C THR A 73 -14.10 2.57 -0.85
N SER A 74 -13.67 2.82 -2.09
CA SER A 74 -12.25 2.83 -2.47
C SER A 74 -11.46 3.92 -1.74
N LEU A 75 -10.17 3.68 -1.54
CA LEU A 75 -9.28 4.60 -0.84
C LEU A 75 -7.93 4.74 -1.53
N HIS A 76 -7.21 5.79 -1.18
CA HIS A 76 -5.83 6.01 -1.62
C HIS A 76 -4.85 5.98 -0.45
N LEU A 77 -3.69 5.34 -0.61
CA LEU A 77 -2.57 5.53 0.33
C LEU A 77 -1.62 6.61 -0.17
N THR A 78 -1.10 7.36 0.79
CA THR A 78 0.02 8.27 0.57
C THR A 78 1.33 7.59 0.94
N SER A 79 2.47 8.14 0.49
CA SER A 79 3.79 7.67 0.92
C SER A 79 3.94 7.64 2.44
N ARG A 80 3.35 8.61 3.15
CA ARG A 80 3.33 8.67 4.62
C ARG A 80 2.54 7.54 5.27
N ASP A 81 1.42 7.13 4.66
CA ASP A 81 0.63 6.01 5.19
C ASP A 81 1.45 4.70 5.14
N VAL A 82 2.16 4.48 4.04
CA VAL A 82 3.00 3.28 3.82
C VAL A 82 4.29 3.35 4.64
N ALA A 83 5.01 4.47 4.62
CA ALA A 83 6.28 4.64 5.33
C ALA A 83 6.16 4.35 6.84
N ARG A 84 5.03 4.73 7.46
CA ARG A 84 4.77 4.39 8.86
C ARG A 84 4.78 2.87 9.09
N LYS A 85 4.13 2.11 8.22
CA LYS A 85 4.07 0.64 8.33
C LYS A 85 5.39 -0.03 7.97
N LEU A 86 6.14 0.50 7.02
CA LEU A 86 7.49 0.00 6.74
C LEU A 86 8.39 0.12 7.97
N ILE A 87 8.36 1.26 8.67
CA ILE A 87 9.16 1.47 9.89
C ILE A 87 8.72 0.50 11.00
N GLU A 88 7.41 0.35 11.21
CA GLU A 88 6.85 -0.60 12.19
C GLU A 88 7.27 -2.05 11.87
N ASP A 89 7.16 -2.49 10.61
CA ASP A 89 7.56 -3.82 10.16
C ASP A 89 9.07 -4.06 10.37
N HIS A 90 9.92 -3.07 10.07
CA HIS A 90 11.36 -3.14 10.33
C HIS A 90 11.67 -3.25 11.83
N GLN A 91 10.96 -2.50 12.69
CA GLN A 91 11.14 -2.55 14.14
C GLN A 91 10.73 -3.91 14.71
N ILE A 92 9.65 -4.52 14.20
CA ILE A 92 9.22 -5.86 14.60
C ILE A 92 10.29 -6.89 14.22
N ALA A 93 10.78 -6.86 12.98
CA ALA A 93 11.80 -7.80 12.50
C ALA A 93 13.13 -7.73 13.28
N HIS A 94 13.47 -6.58 13.87
CA HIS A 94 14.67 -6.39 14.68
C HIS A 94 14.42 -6.51 16.20
N GLY A 95 13.16 -6.52 16.66
CA GLY A 95 12.77 -6.59 18.06
C GLY A 95 12.63 -8.00 18.64
N GLU A 96 12.60 -9.03 17.79
CA GLU A 96 12.54 -10.45 18.20
C GLU A 96 13.90 -11.04 18.63
N GLN A 97 14.94 -10.20 18.78
CA GLN A 97 16.21 -10.58 19.41
C GLN A 97 16.27 -10.06 20.86
N SER A 98 15.48 -10.61 21.78
CA SER A 98 15.64 -10.44 23.23
C SER A 98 15.05 -11.60 24.00
#